data_AF-A0A965BRJ2-F1
#
_entry.id   AF-A0A965BRJ2-F1
#
_cell.length_a   1.000
_cell.length_b   1.000
_cell.length_c   1.000
_cell.angle_alpha   90.00
_cell.angle_beta   90.00
_cell.angle_gamma   90.00
#
_symmetry.space_group_name_H-M   'P 1'
#
loop_
_entity.id
_entity.type
_entity.pdbx_description
1 polymer ?
#
loop_
_entity_poly.entity_id
_entity_poly.type
_entity_poly.pdbx_seq_one_letter_code
_entity_poly.pdbx_strand_id
1 'polypeptide(L)'
;MKITITGASAVACALLALNARADIEIDPDATIHDSPTTLMGVNHIGLSVKDLDRTLAFYQNVSGFELVSRQSVSNSAAADQLFGVEGVAYEIAVLEAPNMLFEFIEFEH
;
A
#
# COMPACT_ATOMS: atom_id res chain seq x y z
N MET A 1 -35.74 -14.55 -41.59
CA MET A 1 -34.49 -15.33 -41.74
C MET A 1 -33.73 -15.22 -40.42
N LYS A 2 -33.84 -16.24 -39.57
CA LYS A 2 -33.18 -16.31 -38.25
C LYS A 2 -31.85 -17.04 -38.45
N ILE A 3 -30.74 -16.42 -38.11
CA ILE A 3 -29.44 -17.10 -38.02
C ILE A 3 -29.22 -17.41 -36.54
N THR A 4 -29.32 -18.69 -36.21
CA THR A 4 -29.04 -19.27 -34.91
C THR A 4 -27.54 -19.54 -34.83
N ILE A 5 -26.82 -18.91 -33.89
CA ILE A 5 -25.42 -19.26 -33.62
C ILE A 5 -25.41 -20.33 -32.53
N THR A 6 -25.18 -21.57 -32.95
CA THR A 6 -25.08 -22.75 -32.09
C THR A 6 -23.66 -22.86 -31.53
N GLY A 7 -23.52 -22.79 -30.20
CA GLY A 7 -22.50 -23.49 -29.42
C GLY A 7 -21.03 -23.15 -29.65
N ALA A 8 -20.56 -22.01 -29.15
CA ALA A 8 -19.17 -21.89 -28.72
C ALA A 8 -19.04 -22.59 -27.35
N SER A 9 -18.40 -23.76 -27.35
CA SER A 9 -18.23 -24.64 -26.20
C SER A 9 -17.56 -23.91 -25.02
N ALA A 10 -18.13 -24.05 -23.80
CA ALA A 10 -17.56 -23.54 -22.54
C ALA A 10 -16.11 -24.00 -22.28
N VAL A 11 -15.68 -25.08 -22.95
CA VAL A 11 -14.31 -25.61 -22.91
C VAL A 11 -13.31 -24.61 -23.50
N ALA A 12 -13.67 -23.84 -24.54
CA ALA A 12 -12.76 -22.86 -25.14
C ALA A 12 -12.46 -21.66 -24.22
N CYS A 13 -13.44 -21.20 -23.43
CA CYS A 13 -13.22 -20.17 -22.41
C CYS A 13 -12.40 -20.71 -21.23
N ALA A 14 -12.60 -21.97 -20.84
CA ALA A 14 -11.82 -22.59 -19.76
C ALA A 14 -10.33 -22.76 -20.13
N LEU A 15 -10.01 -23.11 -21.39
CA LEU A 15 -8.62 -23.20 -21.85
C LEU A 15 -7.90 -21.84 -21.95
N LEU A 16 -8.63 -20.76 -22.24
CA LEU A 16 -8.06 -19.40 -22.23
C LEU A 16 -7.76 -18.91 -20.81
N ALA A 17 -8.59 -19.27 -19.82
CA ALA A 17 -8.41 -18.86 -18.43
C ALA A 17 -7.24 -19.58 -17.73
N LEU A 18 -6.83 -20.77 -18.18
CA LEU A 18 -5.68 -21.48 -17.60
C LEU A 18 -4.32 -20.87 -17.98
N ASN A 19 -4.23 -20.12 -19.09
CA ASN A 19 -2.98 -19.52 -19.56
C ASN A 19 -2.74 -18.09 -19.03
N ALA A 20 -3.64 -17.56 -18.20
CA ALA A 20 -3.45 -16.27 -17.54
C ALA A 20 -2.72 -16.38 -16.20
N ARG A 21 -1.95 -17.45 -16.00
CA ARG A 21 -0.80 -17.34 -15.10
C ARG A 21 0.22 -16.59 -15.92
N ALA A 22 0.28 -15.27 -15.73
CA ALA A 22 1.51 -14.56 -16.04
C ALA A 22 2.57 -15.24 -15.16
N ASP A 23 3.28 -16.19 -15.76
CA ASP A 23 4.50 -16.70 -15.18
C ASP A 23 5.34 -15.45 -14.90
N ILE A 24 5.56 -15.17 -13.62
CA ILE A 24 6.41 -14.06 -13.21
C ILE A 24 7.81 -14.51 -13.63
N GLU A 25 8.19 -14.20 -14.87
CA GLU A 25 9.51 -14.45 -15.41
C GLU A 25 10.46 -13.50 -14.70
N ILE A 26 11.26 -14.05 -13.79
CA ILE A 26 12.29 -13.30 -13.07
C ILE A 26 13.47 -13.16 -14.02
N ASP A 27 13.59 -12.00 -14.66
CA ASP A 27 14.79 -11.62 -15.39
C ASP A 27 15.89 -11.21 -14.38
N PRO A 28 16.99 -11.98 -14.25
CA PRO A 28 18.06 -11.68 -13.30
C PRO A 28 18.88 -10.44 -13.68
N ASP A 29 18.81 -9.99 -14.93
CA ASP A 29 19.52 -8.81 -15.43
C ASP A 29 18.66 -7.54 -15.42
N ALA A 30 17.38 -7.65 -15.06
CA ALA A 30 16.46 -6.52 -15.00
C ALA A 30 16.94 -5.45 -13.99
N THR A 31 16.86 -4.20 -14.43
CA THR A 31 17.18 -3.01 -13.66
C THR A 31 15.92 -2.17 -13.42
N ILE A 32 16.03 -1.14 -12.57
CA ILE A 32 14.92 -0.20 -12.36
C ILE A 32 14.50 0.55 -13.63
N HIS A 33 15.36 0.60 -14.65
CA HIS A 33 15.10 1.29 -15.91
C HIS A 33 14.19 0.49 -16.85
N ASP A 34 14.09 -0.81 -16.64
CA ASP A 34 13.25 -1.72 -17.42
C ASP A 34 11.79 -1.70 -16.96
N SER A 35 11.53 -1.10 -15.78
CA SER A 35 10.18 -0.89 -15.28
C SER A 35 9.46 0.19 -16.08
N PRO A 36 8.19 -0.03 -16.51
CA PRO A 36 7.38 0.99 -17.15
C PRO A 36 7.05 2.15 -16.19
N THR A 37 7.26 1.95 -14.88
CA THR A 37 7.19 3.00 -13.85
C THR A 37 8.60 3.28 -13.33
N THR A 38 8.97 4.56 -13.31
CA THR A 38 10.27 4.98 -12.76
C THR A 38 10.26 5.00 -11.23
N LEU A 39 11.39 4.67 -10.61
CA LEU A 39 11.58 4.81 -9.17
C LEU A 39 12.01 6.25 -8.85
N MET A 40 11.12 7.02 -8.22
CA MET A 40 11.41 8.41 -7.86
C MET A 40 12.23 8.54 -6.56
N GLY A 41 12.13 7.57 -5.66
CA GLY A 41 12.80 7.57 -4.36
C GLY A 41 11.94 6.96 -3.26
N VAL A 42 12.38 7.12 -2.02
CA VAL A 42 11.64 6.71 -0.82
C VAL A 42 10.77 7.88 -0.36
N ASN A 43 9.45 7.68 -0.34
CA ASN A 43 8.53 8.73 0.13
C ASN A 43 8.55 8.86 1.66
N HIS A 44 8.40 7.75 2.37
CA HIS A 44 8.31 7.72 3.82
C HIS A 44 8.82 6.41 4.42
N ILE A 45 9.16 6.45 5.70
CA ILE A 45 9.32 5.27 6.57
C ILE A 45 8.24 5.37 7.63
N GLY A 46 7.40 4.35 7.74
CA GLY A 46 6.36 4.24 8.75
C GLY A 46 6.74 3.29 9.87
N LEU A 47 6.51 3.69 11.13
CA LEU A 47 6.66 2.82 12.30
C LEU A 47 5.34 2.71 13.07
N SER A 48 4.93 1.48 13.37
CA SER A 48 3.87 1.25 14.35
C SER A 48 4.41 1.47 15.76
N VAL A 49 3.73 2.31 16.53
CA VAL A 49 4.13 2.70 17.88
C VAL A 49 3.00 2.47 18.87
N LYS A 50 3.37 2.33 20.14
CA LYS A 50 2.40 2.09 21.22
C LYS A 50 1.76 3.38 21.76
N ASP A 51 2.44 4.51 21.61
CA ASP A 51 2.04 5.80 22.16
C ASP A 51 2.60 6.88 21.24
N LEU A 52 1.71 7.55 20.50
CA LEU A 52 2.06 8.51 19.46
C LEU A 52 2.62 9.79 20.06
N ASP A 53 2.01 10.28 21.14
CA ASP A 53 2.44 11.53 21.80
C ASP A 53 3.84 11.40 22.38
N ARG A 54 4.14 10.29 23.07
CA ARG A 54 5.47 10.00 23.62
C ARG A 54 6.51 9.84 22.51
N THR A 55 6.13 9.21 21.40
CA THR A 55 7.02 9.01 20.25
C THR A 55 7.36 10.35 19.58
N LEU A 56 6.34 11.18 19.30
CA LEU A 56 6.52 12.51 18.74
C LEU A 56 7.40 13.37 19.64
N ALA A 57 7.10 13.42 20.95
CA ALA A 57 7.90 14.17 21.90
C ALA A 57 9.36 13.73 21.88
N PHE A 58 9.65 12.43 21.80
CA PHE A 58 11.02 11.94 21.71
C PHE A 58 11.70 12.39 20.41
N TYR A 59 11.10 12.09 19.25
CA TYR A 59 11.76 12.32 17.96
C TYR A 59 11.88 13.81 17.65
N GLN A 60 10.86 14.62 17.90
CA GLN A 60 10.96 16.07 17.70
C GLN A 60 12.03 16.70 18.60
N ASN A 61 12.16 16.25 19.85
CA ASN A 61 13.20 16.77 20.75
C ASN A 61 14.63 16.39 20.32
N VAL A 62 14.81 15.19 19.76
CA VAL A 62 16.14 14.70 19.37
C VAL A 62 16.56 15.23 17.99
N SER A 63 15.64 15.29 17.03
CA SER A 63 15.97 15.65 15.64
C SER A 63 15.63 17.10 15.28
N GLY A 64 14.70 17.74 16.00
CA GLY A 64 14.15 19.03 15.61
C GLY A 64 13.21 18.97 14.41
N PHE A 65 12.77 17.78 13.99
CA PHE A 65 11.85 17.65 12.85
C PHE A 65 10.47 18.23 13.16
N GLU A 66 9.87 18.83 12.14
CA GLU A 66 8.58 19.49 12.25
C GLU A 66 7.44 18.50 11.99
N LEU A 67 6.38 18.60 12.78
CA LEU A 67 5.15 17.87 12.55
C LEU A 67 4.39 18.51 11.39
N VAL A 68 4.22 17.77 10.29
CA VAL A 68 3.58 18.27 9.06
C VAL A 68 2.18 17.72 8.84
N SER A 69 1.84 16.59 9.47
CA SER A 69 0.48 16.03 9.44
C SER A 69 0.19 15.24 10.70
N ARG A 70 -1.05 15.31 11.18
CA ARG A 70 -1.59 14.43 12.24
C ARG A 70 -3.07 14.19 11.98
N GLN A 71 -3.49 12.92 11.92
CA GLN A 71 -4.83 12.53 11.51
C GLN A 71 -5.29 11.27 12.25
N SER A 72 -6.57 11.20 12.58
CA SER A 72 -7.20 9.98 13.10
C SER A 72 -8.06 9.33 12.02
N VAL A 73 -7.98 8.01 11.92
CA VAL A 73 -8.78 7.21 10.99
C VAL A 73 -9.59 6.20 11.80
N SER A 74 -10.90 6.19 11.58
CA SER A 74 -11.83 5.20 12.11
C SER A 74 -13.01 5.02 11.15
N ASN A 75 -13.73 3.91 11.26
CA ASN A 75 -14.92 3.61 10.44
C ASN A 75 -14.66 3.70 8.92
N SER A 76 -13.49 3.24 8.46
CA SER A 76 -13.07 3.36 7.07
C SER A 76 -12.96 1.99 6.42
N ALA A 77 -13.88 1.68 5.50
CA ALA A 77 -13.84 0.43 4.73
C ALA A 77 -12.53 0.28 3.92
N ALA A 78 -11.95 1.40 3.47
CA ALA A 78 -10.67 1.39 2.79
C ALA A 78 -9.51 1.06 3.74
N ALA A 79 -9.57 1.54 4.99
CA ALA A 79 -8.58 1.18 6.00
C ALA A 79 -8.72 -0.30 6.40
N ASP A 80 -9.94 -0.77 6.61
CA ASP A 80 -10.20 -2.18 6.91
C ASP A 80 -9.65 -3.10 5.81
N GLN A 81 -9.86 -2.73 4.54
CA GLN A 81 -9.33 -3.46 3.40
C GLN A 81 -7.79 -3.39 3.33
N LEU A 82 -7.19 -2.23 3.61
CA LEU A 82 -5.74 -2.04 3.57
C LEU A 82 -5.03 -2.89 4.64
N PHE A 83 -5.57 -2.91 5.87
CA PHE A 83 -4.98 -3.63 6.99
C PHE A 83 -5.47 -5.08 7.12
N GLY A 84 -6.53 -5.46 6.40
CA GLY A 84 -7.10 -6.80 6.45
C GLY A 84 -7.82 -7.13 7.77
N VAL A 85 -8.29 -6.11 8.49
CA VAL A 85 -8.99 -6.23 9.78
C VAL A 85 -10.25 -5.37 9.75
N GLU A 86 -11.37 -5.90 10.22
CA GLU A 86 -12.63 -5.15 10.31
C GLU A 86 -12.61 -4.15 11.47
N GLY A 87 -13.06 -2.91 11.23
CA GLY A 87 -13.16 -1.87 12.24
C GLY A 87 -11.81 -1.34 12.72
N VAL A 88 -10.78 -1.33 11.87
CA VAL A 88 -9.48 -0.78 12.26
C VAL A 88 -9.60 0.71 12.55
N ALA A 89 -9.01 1.12 13.67
CA ALA A 89 -8.90 2.52 14.06
C ALA A 89 -7.45 2.82 14.47
N TYR A 90 -6.96 3.99 14.08
CA TYR A 90 -5.58 4.40 14.36
C TYR A 90 -5.43 5.91 14.26
N GLU A 91 -4.38 6.42 14.89
CA GLU A 91 -3.88 7.78 14.69
C GLU A 91 -2.52 7.73 13.99
N ILE A 92 -2.32 8.66 13.06
CA ILE A 92 -1.09 8.81 12.30
C ILE A 92 -0.52 10.21 12.51
N ALA A 93 0.79 10.30 12.68
CA ALA A 93 1.52 11.56 12.69
C ALA A 93 2.77 11.48 11.81
N VAL A 94 3.07 12.56 11.09
CA VAL A 94 4.13 12.61 10.10
C VAL A 94 5.07 13.77 10.42
N LEU A 95 6.34 13.46 10.61
CA LEU A 95 7.42 14.43 10.73
C LEU A 95 8.13 14.63 9.37
N GLU A 96 8.56 15.85 9.08
CA GLU A 96 9.41 16.15 7.92
C GLU A 96 10.88 15.94 8.26
N ALA A 97 11.49 14.90 7.69
CA ALA A 97 12.92 14.63 7.76
C ALA A 97 13.62 15.12 6.47
N PRO A 98 14.97 15.20 6.42
CA PRO A 98 15.68 15.88 5.33
C PRO A 98 15.39 15.37 3.90
N ASN A 99 15.07 14.09 3.74
CA ASN A 99 14.88 13.46 2.43
C ASN A 99 13.70 12.48 2.38
N MET A 100 12.83 12.50 3.39
CA MET A 100 11.68 11.60 3.50
C MET A 100 10.70 12.10 4.56
N LEU A 101 9.47 11.59 4.51
CA LEU A 101 8.51 11.72 5.60
C LEU A 101 8.75 10.62 6.64
N PHE A 102 8.75 10.98 7.92
CA PHE A 102 8.87 10.01 9.00
C PHE A 102 7.53 9.85 9.71
N GLU A 103 6.90 8.70 9.49
CA GLU A 103 5.51 8.45 9.84
C GLU A 103 5.41 7.52 11.06
N PHE A 104 4.52 7.85 11.99
CA PHE A 104 4.22 7.07 13.17
C PHE A 104 2.74 6.73 13.21
N ILE A 105 2.40 5.47 13.45
CA ILE A 105 1.03 4.96 13.49
C ILE A 105 0.78 4.31 14.86
N GLU A 106 -0.20 4.80 15.60
CA GLU A 106 -0.72 4.15 16.81
C GLU A 106 -2.08 3.55 16.50
N PHE A 107 -2.19 2.22 16.58
CA PHE A 107 -3.46 1.51 16.42
C PHE A 107 -4.24 1.48 17.73
N GLU A 108 -5.55 1.65 17.65
CA GLU A 108 -6.44 1.40 18.78
C GLU A 108 -6.47 -0.10 19.09
N HIS A 109 -6.46 -0.42 20.39
CA HIS A 109 -6.37 -1.78 20.93
C HIS A 109 -7.74 -2.37 21.32
#